data_AF-A0A6N9PW34-F1
#
_entry.id   AF-A0A6N9PW34-F1
#
_cell.length_a   1.000
_cell.length_b   1.000
_cell.length_c   1.000
_cell.angle_alpha   90.00
_cell.angle_beta   90.00
_cell.angle_gamma   90.00
#
_symmetry.space_group_name_H-M   'P 1'
#
loop_
_entity.id
_entity.type
_entity.pdbx_description
1 polymer ?
#
loop_
_entity_poly.entity_id
_entity_poly.type
_entity_poly.pdbx_seq_one_letter_code
_entity_poly.pdbx_strand_id
1 'polypeptide(L)'
;MDKLISQLEELTKQTFDQLNSMNYEQLEQFVQKREKIINQIKNIKISNEHKQKYQKLIQNITQYDKQILEKMKKLKDEASQELHKIRSGKKQKTAYQNAYTADSVFFDKKK
;
A
#
# COMPACT_ATOMS: atom_id res chain seq x y z
N MET A 1 -28.33 -1.46 -8.76
CA MET A 1 -27.41 -0.39 -8.32
C MET A 1 -27.32 -0.30 -6.80
N ASP A 2 -28.46 -0.27 -6.08
CA ASP A 2 -28.50 -0.22 -4.59
C ASP A 2 -27.57 -1.23 -3.90
N LYS A 3 -27.64 -2.50 -4.31
CA LYS A 3 -26.78 -3.57 -3.77
C LYS A 3 -25.29 -3.27 -3.95
N LEU A 4 -24.89 -2.78 -5.12
CA LEU A 4 -23.48 -2.48 -5.41
C LEU A 4 -22.95 -1.31 -4.58
N ILE A 5 -23.76 -0.26 -4.42
CA ILE A 5 -23.41 0.88 -3.58
C ILE A 5 -23.31 0.46 -2.11
N SER A 6 -24.24 -0.37 -1.63
CA SER A 6 -24.21 -0.90 -0.26
C SER A 6 -22.99 -1.78 -0.01
N GLN A 7 -22.66 -2.67 -0.96
CA GLN A 7 -21.45 -3.50 -0.90
C GLN A 7 -20.17 -2.66 -0.92
N LEU A 8 -20.13 -1.60 -1.73
CA LEU A 8 -18.99 -0.69 -1.77
C LEU A 8 -18.84 0.04 -0.43
N GLU A 9 -19.94 0.51 0.16
CA GLU A 9 -19.94 1.17 1.47
C GLU A 9 -19.47 0.22 2.57
N GLU A 10 -20.03 -0.98 2.64
CA GLU A 10 -19.67 -1.99 3.64
C GLU A 10 -18.19 -2.37 3.53
N LEU A 11 -17.72 -2.67 2.32
CA LEU A 11 -16.31 -2.98 2.07
C LEU A 11 -15.40 -1.83 2.54
N THR A 12 -15.78 -0.59 2.23
CA THR A 12 -15.01 0.60 2.61
C THR A 12 -14.96 0.77 4.13
N LYS A 13 -16.09 0.62 4.82
CA LYS A 13 -16.17 0.73 6.28
C LYS A 13 -15.38 -0.38 6.98
N GLN A 14 -15.54 -1.63 6.56
CA GLN A 14 -14.81 -2.76 7.14
C GLN A 14 -13.29 -2.57 6.99
N THR A 15 -12.84 -2.13 5.82
CA THR A 15 -11.42 -1.80 5.59
C THR A 15 -10.97 -0.64 6.45
N PHE A 16 -11.80 0.40 6.61
CA PHE A 16 -11.48 1.53 7.48
C PHE A 16 -11.34 1.12 8.95
N ASP A 17 -12.26 0.33 9.47
CA ASP A 17 -12.26 -0.13 10.87
C ASP A 17 -11.04 -0.99 11.20
N GLN A 18 -10.55 -1.76 10.22
CA GLN A 18 -9.40 -2.66 10.36
C GLN A 18 -8.08 -2.05 9.85
N LEU A 19 -8.10 -0.80 9.39
CA LEU A 19 -7.03 -0.18 8.59
C LEU A 19 -5.66 -0.22 9.28
N ASN A 20 -5.63 -0.09 10.60
CA ASN A 20 -4.38 -0.10 11.37
C ASN A 20 -3.73 -1.47 11.49
N SER A 21 -4.53 -2.54 11.43
CA SER A 21 -4.08 -3.94 11.51
C SER A 21 -3.85 -4.60 10.15
N MET A 22 -4.29 -3.96 9.05
CA MET A 22 -4.16 -4.55 7.72
C MET A 22 -2.71 -4.54 7.22
N ASN A 23 -2.30 -5.68 6.68
CA ASN A 23 -1.04 -5.82 5.96
C ASN A 23 -1.21 -5.45 4.47
N TYR A 24 -0.10 -5.48 3.73
CA TYR A 24 -0.07 -5.17 2.31
C TYR A 24 -1.01 -6.06 1.46
N GLU A 25 -0.99 -7.37 1.68
CA GLU A 25 -1.82 -8.33 0.93
C GLU A 25 -3.31 -8.07 1.15
N GLN A 26 -3.71 -7.77 2.39
CA GLN A 26 -5.10 -7.44 2.72
C GLN A 26 -5.55 -6.14 2.05
N LEU A 27 -4.67 -5.13 1.98
CA LEU A 27 -4.95 -3.88 1.27
C LEU A 27 -5.05 -4.10 -0.24
N GLU A 28 -4.21 -4.96 -0.81
CA GLU A 28 -4.30 -5.35 -2.22
C GLU A 28 -5.63 -6.05 -2.51
N GLN A 29 -6.04 -7.00 -1.67
CA GLN A 29 -7.32 -7.69 -1.79
C GLN A 29 -8.51 -6.72 -1.69
N PHE A 30 -8.42 -5.71 -0.82
CA PHE A 30 -9.40 -4.63 -0.76
C PHE A 30 -9.51 -3.89 -2.09
N VAL A 31 -8.38 -3.46 -2.68
CA VAL A 31 -8.36 -2.75 -3.96
C VAL A 31 -8.98 -3.60 -5.07
N GLN A 32 -8.62 -4.88 -5.16
CA GLN A 32 -9.16 -5.80 -6.16
C GLN A 32 -10.68 -6.00 -6.01
N LYS A 33 -11.18 -6.16 -4.78
CA LYS A 33 -12.62 -6.28 -4.51
C LYS A 33 -13.36 -4.98 -4.86
N ARG A 34 -12.79 -3.83 -4.47
CA ARG A 34 -13.33 -2.51 -4.76
C ARG A 34 -13.45 -2.27 -6.27
N GLU A 35 -12.41 -2.61 -7.02
CA GLU A 35 -12.37 -2.43 -8.47
C GLU A 35 -13.47 -3.24 -9.18
N LYS A 36 -13.68 -4.50 -8.76
CA LYS A 36 -14.77 -5.33 -9.31
C LYS A 36 -16.14 -4.67 -9.13
N ILE A 37 -16.41 -4.12 -7.94
CA ILE A 37 -17.68 -3.44 -7.65
C ILE A 37 -17.81 -2.16 -8.50
N ILE A 38 -16.75 -1.35 -8.57
CA ILE A 38 -16.73 -0.11 -9.37
C ILE A 38 -16.97 -0.43 -10.85
N ASN A 39 -16.36 -1.48 -11.39
CA ASN A 39 -16.55 -1.87 -12.78
C ASN A 39 -17.99 -2.31 -13.06
N GLN A 40 -18.63 -3.00 -12.12
CA GLN A 40 -20.06 -3.31 -12.22
C GLN A 40 -20.94 -2.04 -12.19
N ILE A 41 -20.60 -1.06 -11.35
CA ILE A 41 -21.31 0.23 -11.30
C ILE A 41 -21.16 1.01 -12.62
N LYS A 42 -19.95 1.05 -13.20
CA LYS A 42 -19.67 1.73 -14.47
C LYS A 42 -20.49 1.19 -15.65
N ASN A 43 -20.85 -0.09 -15.61
CA ASN A 43 -21.65 -0.74 -16.66
C ASN A 43 -23.16 -0.43 -16.54
N ILE A 44 -23.60 0.26 -15.49
CA ILE A 44 -25.01 0.64 -15.30
C ILE A 44 -25.25 2.03 -15.89
N LYS A 45 -26.34 2.18 -16.65
CA LYS A 45 -26.78 3.49 -17.15
C LYS A 45 -27.33 4.33 -15.99
N ILE A 46 -26.60 5.38 -15.61
CA ILE A 46 -26.95 6.22 -14.45
C ILE A 46 -27.95 7.31 -14.87
N SER A 47 -29.11 7.35 -14.21
CA SER A 47 -30.09 8.45 -14.34
C SER A 47 -29.83 9.56 -13.30
N ASN A 48 -30.50 10.71 -13.45
CA ASN A 48 -30.39 11.80 -12.49
C ASN A 48 -30.95 11.43 -11.10
N GLU A 49 -32.00 10.61 -11.03
CA GLU A 49 -32.56 10.11 -9.77
C GLU A 49 -31.54 9.26 -9.00
N HIS A 50 -30.79 8.40 -9.71
CA HIS A 50 -29.71 7.63 -9.09
C HIS A 50 -28.62 8.53 -8.52
N LYS A 51 -28.23 9.60 -9.23
CA LYS A 51 -27.23 10.55 -8.74
C LYS A 51 -27.67 11.19 -7.43
N GLN A 52 -28.92 11.67 -7.35
CA GLN A 52 -29.47 12.27 -6.13
C GLN A 52 -29.56 11.25 -4.99
N LYS A 53 -30.03 10.03 -5.28
CA LYS A 53 -30.17 8.96 -4.29
C LYS A 53 -28.84 8.57 -3.63
N TYR A 54 -27.76 8.47 -4.41
CA TYR A 54 -26.48 7.96 -3.92
C TYR A 54 -25.45 9.04 -3.57
N GLN A 55 -25.73 10.31 -3.82
CA GLN A 55 -24.77 11.41 -3.61
C GLN A 55 -24.14 11.39 -2.21
N LYS A 56 -24.98 11.32 -1.16
CA LYS A 56 -24.51 11.32 0.24
C LYS A 56 -23.70 10.07 0.59
N LEU A 57 -24.12 8.91 0.09
CA LEU A 57 -23.40 7.65 0.31
C LEU A 57 -22.01 7.68 -0.36
N ILE A 58 -21.94 8.16 -1.60
CA ILE A 58 -20.68 8.30 -2.33
C ILE A 58 -19.75 9.29 -1.63
N GLN A 59 -20.28 10.39 -1.10
CA GLN A 59 -19.49 11.34 -0.31
C GLN A 59 -18.88 10.69 0.93
N ASN A 60 -19.66 9.93 1.69
CA ASN A 60 -19.16 9.22 2.87
C ASN A 60 -18.09 8.19 2.49
N ILE A 61 -18.31 7.39 1.45
CA ILE A 61 -17.31 6.44 0.94
C ILE A 61 -16.00 7.16 0.60
N THR A 62 -16.10 8.30 -0.09
CA THR A 62 -14.93 9.09 -0.51
C THR A 62 -14.17 9.68 0.68
N GLN A 63 -14.84 9.96 1.80
CA GLN A 63 -14.16 10.43 3.01
C GLN A 63 -13.30 9.33 3.64
N TYR A 64 -13.82 8.10 3.71
CA TYR A 64 -13.04 6.94 4.19
C TYR A 64 -11.88 6.62 3.24
N ASP A 65 -12.10 6.69 1.92
CA ASP A 65 -11.07 6.43 0.92
C ASP A 65 -9.83 7.31 1.10
N LYS A 66 -10.01 8.59 1.49
CA LYS A 66 -8.88 9.49 1.75
C LYS A 66 -8.00 8.97 2.88
N GLN A 67 -8.60 8.51 3.97
CA GLN A 67 -7.85 7.99 5.13
C GLN A 67 -7.17 6.66 4.81
N ILE A 68 -7.85 5.78 4.06
CA ILE A 68 -7.26 4.52 3.59
C ILE A 68 -6.05 4.81 2.70
N LEU A 69 -6.15 5.77 1.78
CA LEU A 69 -5.07 6.15 0.88
C LEU A 69 -3.87 6.76 1.64
N GLU A 70 -4.12 7.57 2.68
CA GLU A 70 -3.07 8.09 3.55
C GLU A 70 -2.30 6.97 4.26
N LYS A 71 -3.00 5.95 4.79
CA LYS A 71 -2.35 4.77 5.39
C LYS A 71 -1.51 4.01 4.37
N MET A 72 -2.04 3.77 3.17
CA MET A 72 -1.30 3.09 2.10
C MET A 72 -0.02 3.85 1.74
N LYS A 73 -0.11 5.19 1.66
CA LYS A 73 1.06 6.05 1.43
C LYS A 73 2.09 5.92 2.55
N LYS A 74 1.65 5.94 3.81
CA LYS A 74 2.52 5.77 4.98
C LYS A 74 3.28 4.44 4.93
N LEU A 75 2.59 3.33 4.67
CA LEU A 75 3.20 2.01 4.54
C LEU A 75 4.23 1.95 3.40
N LYS A 76 3.92 2.58 2.25
CA LYS A 76 4.84 2.70 1.13
C LYS A 76 6.10 3.49 1.51
N ASP A 77 5.93 4.60 2.22
CA ASP A 77 7.03 5.46 2.64
C ASP A 77 7.92 4.77 3.69
N GLU A 78 7.33 4.05 4.65
CA GLU A 78 8.04 3.19 5.61
C GLU A 78 8.87 2.11 4.90
N ALA A 79 8.27 1.36 3.97
CA ALA A 79 8.98 0.34 3.19
C ALA A 79 10.15 0.93 2.38
N SER A 80 9.96 2.11 1.79
CA SER A 80 11.02 2.81 1.06
C SER A 80 12.19 3.19 1.99
N GLN A 81 11.90 3.73 3.17
CA GLN A 81 12.91 4.07 4.17
C GLN A 81 13.71 2.86 4.64
N GLU A 82 13.06 1.73 4.91
CA GLU A 82 13.74 0.49 5.28
C GLU A 82 14.65 -0.04 4.16
N LEU A 83 14.19 0.00 2.90
CA LEU A 83 15.03 -0.35 1.75
C LEU A 83 16.25 0.57 1.62
N HIS A 84 16.09 1.87 1.90
CA HIS A 84 17.21 2.83 1.92
C HIS A 84 18.21 2.50 3.03
N LYS A 85 17.77 2.16 4.24
CA LYS A 85 18.65 1.73 5.35
C LYS A 85 19.44 0.48 4.96
N ILE A 86 18.80 -0.53 4.37
CA ILE A 86 19.48 -1.75 3.90
C ILE A 86 20.57 -1.43 2.88
N ARG A 87 20.27 -0.56 1.89
CA ARG A 87 21.24 -0.15 0.87
C ARG A 87 22.43 0.59 1.48
N SER A 88 22.18 1.52 2.40
CA SER A 88 23.23 2.30 3.08
C SER A 88 24.09 1.41 3.98
N GLY A 89 23.50 0.48 4.73
CA GLY A 89 24.22 -0.49 5.55
C GLY A 89 25.11 -1.42 4.74
N LYS A 90 24.63 -1.88 3.57
CA LYS A 90 25.46 -2.66 2.62
C LYS A 90 26.65 -1.85 2.11
N LYS A 91 26.46 -0.57 1.75
CA LYS A 91 27.57 0.31 1.33
C LYS A 91 28.61 0.49 2.44
N GLN A 92 28.18 0.69 3.68
CA GLN A 92 29.10 0.78 4.82
C GLN A 92 29.87 -0.53 5.01
N LYS A 93 29.19 -1.68 5.02
CA LYS A 93 29.84 -2.99 5.16
C LYS A 93 30.87 -3.26 4.05
N THR A 94 30.57 -2.93 2.80
CA THR A 94 31.50 -3.06 1.67
C THR A 94 32.70 -2.12 1.79
N ALA A 95 32.51 -0.88 2.25
CA ALA A 95 33.61 0.07 2.46
C ALA A 95 34.57 -0.39 3.56
N TYR A 96 34.04 -0.90 4.68
CA TYR A 96 34.85 -1.46 5.76
C TYR A 96 35.52 -2.79 5.38
N GLN A 97 34.85 -3.68 4.64
CA GLN A 97 35.48 -4.92 4.16
C GLN A 97 36.62 -4.65 3.17
N ASN A 98 36.44 -3.72 2.23
CA ASN A 98 37.49 -3.37 1.26
C ASN A 98 38.70 -2.69 1.92
N ALA A 99 38.51 -1.94 3.00
CA ALA A 99 39.61 -1.35 3.77
C ALA A 99 40.41 -2.41 4.56
N TYR A 100 39.77 -3.48 5.04
CA TYR A 100 40.45 -4.56 5.78
C TYR A 100 41.16 -5.58 4.87
N THR A 101 40.79 -5.67 3.59
CA THR A 101 41.44 -6.58 2.63
C THR A 101 42.64 -5.99 1.90
N ALA A 102 42.98 -4.70 2.11
CA ALA A 102 44.08 -4.05 1.40
C ALA A 102 45.47 -4.30 2.04
N ASP A 103 45.55 -4.76 3.30
CA ASP A 103 46.83 -4.89 4.04
C ASP A 103 47.17 -6.32 4.53
N SER A 104 46.52 -7.37 4.02
CA SER A 104 46.88 -8.76 4.38
C SER A 104 47.68 -9.44 3.26
N VAL A 105 48.90 -8.95 3.00
CA VAL A 105 49.90 -9.69 2.22
C VAL A 105 50.61 -10.67 3.16
N PHE A 106 50.18 -11.94 3.14
CA PHE A 106 50.91 -13.01 3.82
C PHE A 106 52.21 -13.30 3.05
N PHE A 107 53.35 -12.91 3.61
CA PHE A 107 54.66 -13.34 3.14
C PHE A 107 54.97 -14.74 3.68
N ASP A 108 54.98 -15.76 2.83
CA ASP A 108 55.61 -17.05 3.13
C ASP A 108 57.13 -16.90 2.96
N LYS A 109 57.86 -16.75 4.07
CA LYS A 109 59.32 -16.91 4.10
C LYS A 109 59.62 -18.36 4.49
N LYS A 110 59.86 -19.22 3.50
CA LYS A 110 60.57 -20.48 3.73
C LYS A 110 62.09 -20.25 3.72
N LYS A 111 62.75 -20.78 4.76
CA LYS A 111 64.20 -20.95 4.87
C LYS A 111 64.68 -22.03 3.91
#